data_AF-A0AAU8MV91-F1
#
_entry.id   AF-A0AAU8MV91-F1
#
_cell.length_a   1.000
_cell.length_b   1.000
_cell.length_c   1.000
_cell.angle_alpha   90.00
_cell.angle_beta   90.00
_cell.angle_gamma   90.00
#
_symmetry.space_group_name_H-M   'P 1'
#
loop_
_entity.id
_entity.type
_entity.pdbx_description
1 polymer ?
#
loop_
_entity_poly.entity_id
_entity_poly.type
_entity_poly.pdbx_seq_one_letter_code
_entity_poly.pdbx_strand_id
1 'polypeptide(L)'
;MSKDEFTKFARELQYNLALSETDDRCEPHSQEWVGLQIIRLRNLKVKMYQERGHSLPHLHVDYGREHHVASFGIDPPQLLEGKLDLELQFTVESWISRHKESLLALWDELQAGGCIGLLLAEIAAENA
;
A
#
# COMPACT_ATOMS: atom_id res chain seq x y z
N MET A 1 26.64 3.85 -16.50
CA MET A 1 25.29 4.25 -16.10
C MET A 1 25.42 5.29 -15.00
N SER A 2 24.83 6.46 -15.17
CA SER A 2 24.89 7.55 -14.17
C SER A 2 23.99 7.24 -12.96
N LYS A 3 24.15 7.98 -11.87
CA LYS A 3 23.29 7.83 -10.68
C LYS A 3 21.81 8.10 -11.00
N ASP A 4 21.56 9.08 -11.87
CA ASP A 4 20.23 9.42 -12.37
C ASP A 4 19.63 8.31 -13.24
N GLU A 5 20.43 7.70 -14.11
CA GLU A 5 19.98 6.57 -14.94
C GLU A 5 19.68 5.33 -14.10
N PHE A 6 20.48 5.08 -13.06
CA PHE A 6 20.21 3.99 -12.11
C PHE A 6 18.91 4.22 -11.33
N THR A 7 18.70 5.44 -10.82
CA THR A 7 17.46 5.80 -10.14
C THR A 7 16.28 5.62 -11.09
N LYS A 8 16.33 6.20 -12.29
CA LYS A 8 15.24 6.09 -13.29
C LYS A 8 14.93 4.62 -13.64
N PHE A 9 15.95 3.80 -13.83
CA PHE A 9 15.80 2.36 -14.07
C PHE A 9 15.17 1.64 -12.88
N ALA A 10 15.56 1.98 -11.65
CA ALA A 10 14.95 1.43 -10.44
C ALA A 10 13.47 1.84 -10.32
N ARG A 11 13.14 3.11 -10.62
CA ARG A 11 11.75 3.60 -10.67
C ARG A 11 10.92 2.82 -11.69
N GLU A 12 11.46 2.64 -12.87
CA GLU A 12 10.78 1.93 -13.96
C GLU A 12 10.61 0.44 -13.66
N LEU A 13 11.61 -0.21 -13.05
CA LEU A 13 11.51 -1.60 -12.62
C LEU A 13 10.48 -1.78 -11.49
N GLN A 14 10.47 -0.87 -10.52
CA GLN A 14 9.53 -0.90 -9.40
C GLN A 14 8.10 -0.61 -9.85
N TYR A 15 7.92 0.30 -10.81
CA TYR A 15 6.67 0.55 -11.51
C TYR A 15 6.18 -0.68 -12.28
N ASN A 16 7.04 -1.30 -13.09
CA ASN A 16 6.69 -2.49 -13.88
C ASN A 16 6.39 -3.71 -13.00
N LEU A 17 7.06 -3.86 -11.85
CA LEU A 17 6.78 -4.90 -10.88
C LEU A 17 5.46 -4.67 -10.15
N ALA A 18 5.15 -3.42 -9.78
CA ALA A 18 3.85 -3.07 -9.22
C ALA A 18 2.72 -3.39 -10.21
N LEU A 19 2.89 -3.03 -11.50
CA LEU A 19 1.95 -3.38 -12.56
C LEU A 19 1.83 -4.89 -12.82
N SER A 20 2.91 -5.66 -12.65
CA SER A 20 2.85 -7.11 -12.81
C SER A 20 2.20 -7.84 -11.63
N GLU A 21 2.15 -7.20 -10.46
CA GLU A 21 1.48 -7.70 -9.26
C GLU A 21 0.05 -7.16 -9.13
N THR A 22 -0.32 -6.09 -9.86
CA THR A 22 -1.72 -5.67 -9.99
C THR A 22 -2.45 -6.65 -10.89
N ASP A 23 -3.41 -7.33 -10.28
CA ASP A 23 -4.41 -8.08 -11.02
C ASP A 23 -5.21 -7.10 -11.89
N ASP A 24 -4.94 -7.08 -13.20
CA ASP A 24 -5.66 -6.27 -14.21
C ASP A 24 -7.17 -6.61 -14.30
N ARG A 25 -7.67 -7.54 -13.50
CA ARG A 25 -9.06 -8.02 -13.58
C ARG A 25 -9.98 -7.19 -12.70
N CYS A 26 -10.71 -6.29 -13.36
CA CYS A 26 -11.95 -5.68 -12.89
C CYS A 26 -13.09 -6.73 -12.77
N GLU A 27 -12.83 -7.93 -12.24
CA GLU A 27 -13.84 -8.96 -12.04
C GLU A 27 -14.08 -9.22 -10.54
N PRO A 28 -15.35 -9.29 -10.11
CA PRO A 28 -15.69 -9.57 -8.72
C PRO A 28 -15.35 -11.04 -8.42
N HIS A 29 -14.20 -11.25 -7.76
CA HIS A 29 -13.86 -12.57 -7.24
C HIS A 29 -14.76 -12.95 -6.07
N SER A 30 -15.31 -14.16 -6.13
CA SER A 30 -16.11 -14.76 -5.07
C SER A 30 -15.18 -15.35 -4.01
N GLN A 31 -15.20 -14.72 -2.83
CA GLN A 31 -14.75 -15.23 -1.53
C GLN A 31 -13.23 -15.46 -1.39
N GLU A 32 -12.52 -14.41 -0.97
CA GLU A 32 -11.48 -14.36 0.09
C GLU A 32 -10.59 -13.12 -0.17
N TRP A 33 -10.85 -12.03 0.59
CA TRP A 33 -10.01 -10.83 0.77
C TRP A 33 -9.23 -10.37 -0.47
N VAL A 34 -9.81 -9.45 -1.27
CA VAL A 34 -9.04 -8.74 -2.30
C VAL A 34 -8.05 -7.81 -1.59
N GLY A 35 -6.84 -8.31 -1.39
CA GLY A 35 -5.74 -7.62 -0.75
C GLY A 35 -4.75 -7.09 -1.74
N LEU A 36 -4.55 -5.78 -1.73
CA LEU A 36 -3.63 -5.08 -2.59
C LEU A 36 -2.36 -4.73 -1.82
N GLN A 37 -1.20 -5.17 -2.32
CA GLN A 37 0.08 -4.67 -1.84
C GLN A 37 0.33 -3.29 -2.47
N ILE A 38 0.44 -2.26 -1.63
CA ILE A 38 0.63 -0.88 -2.09
C ILE A 38 2.11 -0.57 -2.24
N ILE A 39 2.91 -0.92 -1.24
CA ILE A 39 4.34 -0.67 -1.25
C ILE A 39 5.12 -1.75 -0.52
N ARG A 40 6.36 -1.97 -0.97
CA ARG A 40 7.35 -2.77 -0.27
C ARG A 40 8.57 -1.91 0.07
N LEU A 41 8.82 -1.74 1.36
CA LEU A 41 9.96 -1.02 1.93
C LEU A 41 10.89 -2.03 2.62
N ARG A 42 11.89 -2.54 1.90
CA ARG A 42 12.80 -3.61 2.37
C ARG A 42 12.02 -4.87 2.81
N ASN A 43 11.93 -5.11 4.11
CA ASN A 43 11.23 -6.23 4.74
C ASN A 43 9.79 -5.88 5.16
N LEU A 44 9.37 -4.63 4.96
CA LEU A 44 8.05 -4.15 5.29
C LEU A 44 7.17 -4.18 4.03
N LYS A 45 5.98 -4.78 4.13
CA LYS A 45 4.97 -4.73 3.06
C LYS A 45 3.73 -4.05 3.62
N VAL A 46 3.26 -3.02 2.94
CA VAL A 46 2.00 -2.33 3.28
C VAL A 46 0.93 -2.77 2.30
N LYS A 47 -0.23 -3.15 2.84
CA LYS A 47 -1.38 -3.65 2.08
C LYS A 47 -2.66 -2.93 2.48
N MET A 48 -3.64 -2.98 1.58
CA MET A 48 -5.00 -2.55 1.83
C MET A 48 -5.97 -3.63 1.33
N TYR A 49 -6.96 -3.97 2.13
CA TYR A 49 -7.98 -4.96 1.78
C TYR A 49 -9.29 -4.29 1.38
N GLN A 50 -10.03 -4.92 0.49
CA GLN A 50 -11.46 -4.65 0.36
C GLN A 50 -12.19 -5.27 1.56
N GLU A 51 -12.70 -4.43 2.45
CA GLU A 51 -13.30 -4.82 3.73
C GLU A 51 -14.75 -4.35 3.82
N ARG A 52 -15.64 -5.13 3.21
CA ARG A 52 -17.09 -4.83 3.22
C ARG A 52 -17.61 -4.80 4.66
N GLY A 53 -17.93 -3.61 5.16
CA GLY A 53 -18.48 -3.38 6.49
C GLY A 53 -17.51 -2.78 7.52
N HIS A 54 -16.24 -2.57 7.17
CA HIS A 54 -15.33 -1.75 7.96
C HIS A 54 -15.40 -0.30 7.46
N SER A 55 -15.69 0.63 8.38
CA SER A 55 -15.87 2.05 8.04
C SER A 55 -14.61 2.89 8.22
N LEU A 56 -13.58 2.36 8.88
CA LEU A 56 -12.36 3.11 9.18
C LEU A 56 -11.30 2.80 8.11
N PRO A 57 -10.84 3.79 7.32
CA PRO A 57 -9.75 3.60 6.36
C PRO A 57 -8.44 3.24 7.06
N HIS A 58 -7.89 2.08 6.72
CA HIS A 58 -6.67 1.59 7.34
C HIS A 58 -5.83 0.73 6.40
N LEU A 59 -4.61 0.44 6.84
CA LEU A 59 -3.58 -0.31 6.14
C LEU A 59 -3.06 -1.43 7.03
N HIS A 60 -2.60 -2.51 6.41
CA HIS A 60 -2.02 -3.66 7.06
C HIS A 60 -0.54 -3.78 6.74
N VAL A 61 0.25 -4.14 7.73
CA VAL A 61 1.70 -4.26 7.60
C VAL A 61 2.12 -5.71 7.84
N ASP A 62 2.91 -6.25 6.92
CA ASP A 62 3.73 -7.45 7.14
C ASP A 62 5.18 -7.01 7.40
N TYR A 63 5.90 -7.77 8.25
CA TYR A 63 7.33 -7.53 8.50
C TYR A 63 8.13 -8.84 8.46
N GLY A 64 9.12 -8.89 7.56
CA GLY A 64 9.95 -10.07 7.37
C GLY A 64 9.13 -11.26 6.85
N ARG A 65 8.91 -12.27 7.70
CA ARG A 65 8.09 -13.45 7.41
C ARG A 65 6.75 -13.44 8.12
N GLU A 66 6.53 -12.47 9.01
CA GLU A 66 5.31 -12.38 9.79
C GLU A 66 4.27 -11.58 9.01
N HIS A 67 3.08 -12.17 8.91
CA HIS A 67 1.93 -11.56 8.24
C HIS A 67 1.08 -10.81 9.27
N HIS A 68 0.56 -9.64 8.89
CA HIS A 68 -0.35 -8.84 9.70
C HIS A 68 0.22 -8.50 11.09
N VAL A 69 1.44 -7.95 11.12
CA VAL A 69 2.11 -7.57 12.38
C VAL A 69 1.53 -6.30 13.00
N ALA A 70 0.92 -5.45 12.17
CA ALA A 70 0.31 -4.19 12.61
C ALA A 70 -0.73 -3.67 11.60
N SER A 71 -1.67 -2.86 12.12
CA SER A 71 -2.65 -2.11 11.34
C SER A 71 -2.56 -0.63 11.67
N PHE A 72 -2.64 0.23 10.66
CA PHE A 72 -2.51 1.68 10.78
C PHE A 72 -3.70 2.40 10.17
N GLY A 73 -4.24 3.40 10.87
CA GLY A 73 -5.23 4.31 10.31
C GLY A 73 -4.60 5.21 9.26
N ILE A 74 -5.40 5.64 8.27
CA ILE A 74 -4.94 6.62 7.27
C ILE A 74 -5.12 8.05 7.79
N ASP A 75 -6.24 8.31 8.47
CA ASP A 75 -6.55 9.61 9.06
C ASP A 75 -7.26 9.46 10.42
N PRO A 76 -6.58 9.69 11.56
CA PRO A 76 -5.17 10.07 11.69
C PRO A 76 -4.20 8.91 11.33
N PRO A 77 -2.95 9.23 10.92
CA PRO A 77 -1.91 8.25 10.63
C PRO A 77 -1.32 7.68 11.93
N GLN A 78 -1.99 6.68 12.50
CA GLN A 78 -1.63 6.10 13.80
C GLN A 78 -1.79 4.57 13.83
N LEU A 79 -0.99 3.91 14.67
CA LEU A 79 -1.15 2.48 14.95
C LEU A 79 -2.51 2.19 15.60
N LEU A 80 -3.27 1.27 15.01
CA LEU A 80 -4.58 0.80 15.51
C LEU A 80 -4.46 -0.52 16.25
N GLU A 81 -3.68 -1.45 15.70
CA GLU A 81 -3.49 -2.80 16.24
C GLU A 81 -2.07 -3.30 15.97
N GLY A 82 -1.59 -4.20 16.83
CA GLY A 82 -0.32 -4.90 16.66
C GLY A 82 0.85 -4.19 17.33
N LYS A 83 2.07 -4.54 16.91
CA LYS A 83 3.29 -3.98 17.49
C LYS A 83 4.42 -3.95 16.46
N LEU A 84 5.02 -2.77 16.31
CA LEU A 84 6.27 -2.56 15.61
C LEU A 84 7.27 -1.91 16.56
N ASP A 85 8.56 -1.96 16.20
CA ASP A 85 9.51 -1.07 16.86
C ASP A 85 9.16 0.39 16.55
N LEU A 86 9.59 1.31 17.42
CA LEU A 86 9.21 2.73 17.34
C LEU A 86 9.72 3.40 16.05
N GLU A 87 10.86 2.95 15.52
CA GLU A 87 11.46 3.53 14.32
C GLU A 87 10.68 3.13 13.06
N LEU A 88 10.29 1.86 12.96
CA LEU A 88 9.42 1.35 11.90
C LEU A 88 8.02 1.96 12.00
N GLN A 89 7.45 2.05 13.20
CA GLN A 89 6.17 2.70 13.41
C GLN A 89 6.19 4.14 12.89
N PHE A 90 7.18 4.94 13.32
CA PHE A 90 7.35 6.32 12.85
C PHE A 90 7.55 6.41 11.33
N THR A 91 8.29 5.46 10.76
CA THR A 91 8.51 5.38 9.30
C THR A 91 7.19 5.14 8.56
N VAL A 92 6.36 4.22 9.04
CA VAL A 92 5.04 3.92 8.45
C VAL A 92 4.10 5.10 8.61
N GLU A 93 3.97 5.67 9.81
CA GLU A 93 3.09 6.84 10.06
C GLU A 93 3.49 8.05 9.21
N SER A 94 4.79 8.32 9.08
CA SER A 94 5.31 9.39 8.23
C SER A 94 5.02 9.15 6.74
N TRP A 95 5.10 7.90 6.30
CA TRP A 95 4.76 7.52 4.93
C TRP A 95 3.26 7.69 4.66
N ILE A 96 2.40 7.20 5.56
CA ILE A 96 0.94 7.38 5.48
C ILE A 96 0.59 8.87 5.43
N SER A 97 1.18 9.67 6.32
CA SER A 97 0.96 11.12 6.37
C SER A 97 1.28 11.80 5.04
N ARG A 98 2.33 11.35 4.35
CA ARG A 98 2.76 11.90 3.06
C ARG A 98 1.78 11.56 1.93
N HIS A 99 1.25 10.34 1.92
CA HIS A 99 0.40 9.83 0.84
C HIS A 99 -1.10 9.81 1.20
N LYS A 100 -1.49 10.53 2.26
CA LYS A 100 -2.83 10.48 2.87
C LYS A 100 -3.95 10.60 1.84
N GLU A 101 -3.92 11.62 0.99
CA GLU A 101 -4.99 11.89 0.03
C GLU A 101 -5.15 10.75 -0.99
N SER A 102 -4.04 10.29 -1.59
CA SER A 102 -4.05 9.17 -2.54
C SER A 102 -4.47 7.86 -1.87
N LEU A 103 -4.10 7.64 -0.61
CA LEU A 103 -4.50 6.46 0.17
C LEU A 103 -6.00 6.47 0.50
N LEU A 104 -6.58 7.64 0.81
CA LEU A 104 -8.02 7.76 1.03
C LEU A 104 -8.80 7.52 -0.27
N ALA A 105 -8.35 8.09 -1.39
CA ALA A 105 -8.96 7.84 -2.70
C ALA A 105 -8.86 6.35 -3.09
N LEU A 106 -7.71 5.73 -2.84
CA LEU A 106 -7.51 4.29 -3.08
C LEU A 106 -8.44 3.45 -2.21
N TRP A 107 -8.60 3.81 -0.94
CA TRP A 107 -9.53 3.14 -0.03
C TRP A 107 -10.96 3.19 -0.56
N ASP A 108 -11.46 4.38 -0.89
CA ASP A 108 -12.83 4.56 -1.36
C ASP A 108 -13.09 3.77 -2.65
N GLU A 109 -12.18 3.85 -3.61
CA GLU A 109 -12.29 3.12 -4.89
C GLU A 109 -12.22 1.60 -4.67
N LEU A 110 -11.31 1.12 -3.83
CA LEU A 110 -11.18 -0.30 -3.50
C LEU A 110 -12.45 -0.82 -2.80
N GLN A 111 -12.99 -0.08 -1.84
CA GLN A 111 -14.23 -0.46 -1.15
C GLN A 111 -15.44 -0.46 -2.09
N ALA A 112 -15.46 0.44 -3.08
CA ALA A 112 -16.47 0.44 -4.14
C ALA A 112 -16.31 -0.72 -5.15
N GLY A 113 -15.18 -1.44 -5.12
CA GLY A 113 -14.84 -2.48 -6.10
C GLY A 113 -14.46 -1.91 -7.46
N GLY A 114 -13.98 -0.67 -7.47
CA GLY A 114 -13.58 0.06 -8.65
C GLY A 114 -12.17 -0.25 -9.13
N CYS A 115 -11.72 0.48 -10.15
CA CYS A 115 -10.44 0.24 -10.80
C CYS A 115 -9.35 1.13 -10.19
N ILE A 116 -8.40 0.49 -9.50
CA ILE A 116 -7.41 1.16 -8.66
C ILE A 116 -6.04 1.38 -9.34
N GLY A 117 -5.86 0.92 -10.58
CA GLY A 117 -4.55 0.87 -11.24
C GLY A 117 -3.84 2.23 -11.35
N LEU A 118 -4.57 3.31 -11.65
CA LEU A 118 -4.00 4.65 -11.76
C LEU A 118 -3.58 5.24 -10.40
N LEU A 119 -4.38 5.00 -9.35
CA LEU A 119 -4.08 5.48 -8.00
C LEU A 119 -2.86 4.78 -7.41
N LEU A 120 -2.73 3.47 -7.68
CA LEU A 120 -1.54 2.71 -7.32
C LEU A 120 -0.28 3.22 -8.02
N ALA A 121 -0.38 3.50 -9.33
CA ALA A 121 0.72 4.03 -10.11
C ALA A 121 1.21 5.38 -9.57
N GLU A 122 0.28 6.26 -9.17
CA GLU A 122 0.60 7.55 -8.54
C GLU A 122 1.37 7.36 -7.23
N ILE A 123 0.85 6.54 -6.32
CA ILE A 123 1.52 6.24 -5.04
C ILE A 123 2.90 5.62 -5.28
N ALA A 124 3.04 4.71 -6.24
CA ALA A 124 4.31 4.06 -6.56
C ALA A 124 5.34 5.05 -7.13
N ALA A 125 4.93 5.97 -8.00
CA ALA A 125 5.82 6.96 -8.63
C ALA A 125 6.43 7.95 -7.63
N GLU A 126 5.72 8.29 -6.56
CA GLU A 126 6.19 9.19 -5.51
C GLU A 126 7.19 8.53 -4.54
N ASN A 127 7.25 7.21 -4.54
CA ASN A 127 8.09 6.41 -3.63
C ASN A 127 9.42 5.95 -4.23
N ALA A 128 9.66 6.29 -5.50
CA ALA A 128 10.79 5.86 -6.29
C ALA A 128 11.76 7.04 -6.53
#